data_AF-A0A258DB38-F1
#
_entry.id   AF-A0A258DB38-F1
#
_cell.length_a   1.000
_cell.length_b   1.000
_cell.length_c   1.000
_cell.angle_alpha   90.00
_cell.angle_beta   90.00
_cell.angle_gamma   90.00
#
_symmetry.space_group_name_H-M   'P 1'
#
loop_
_entity.id
_entity.type
_entity.pdbx_description
1 polymer ?
#
loop_
_entity_poly.entity_id
_entity_poly.type
_entity_poly.pdbx_seq_one_letter_code
_entity_poly.pdbx_strand_id
1 'polypeptide(L)'
;MQDEHASAPDWRRAETYRPMLGAEPAVWAWEFARRGLVNNGLTAAEPNLPGLCFADPGPAGQRLPAILWRPDPCAAIVLVRAARANASDALDLAGCDLPILVVRTELGDQQVLICDGPRRLRLAVIEGDILNGPVTCQLALPEPGGAAAGLASLRALIALRDTGRLPAATSRPPSRAKRWLESLQAHDARRAGASQREIAALLFGQDRVREDWAGRSDYMRMRVHRLLRTADRLVAGGYRSLLGTSAKPWPPRVNVVETWRSAAWFGQCAVLTAMAGIFLEMLWLCAGLLHEPCGFA
;
A
#
# COMPACT_ATOMS: atom_id res chain seq x y z
N MET A 1 -17.60 10.61 -19.83
CA MET A 1 -16.12 10.60 -19.76
C MET A 1 -15.76 9.23 -19.23
N GLN A 2 -15.06 8.42 -20.01
CA GLN A 2 -15.02 6.96 -19.86
C GLN A 2 -14.45 6.56 -18.49
N ASP A 3 -15.26 5.83 -17.71
CA ASP A 3 -14.82 5.08 -16.55
C ASP A 3 -13.77 4.07 -17.00
N GLU A 4 -12.51 4.36 -16.70
CA GLU A 4 -11.42 3.39 -16.67
C GLU A 4 -11.74 2.38 -15.54
N HIS A 5 -12.69 1.48 -15.78
CA HIS A 5 -12.78 0.24 -15.04
C HIS A 5 -11.40 -0.40 -15.12
N ALA A 6 -10.64 -0.38 -14.01
CA ALA A 6 -9.33 -0.99 -13.91
C ALA A 6 -9.40 -2.38 -14.55
N SER A 7 -8.86 -2.50 -15.77
CA SER A 7 -8.97 -3.72 -16.56
C SER A 7 -8.43 -4.86 -15.72
N ALA A 8 -9.19 -5.95 -15.61
CA ALA A 8 -8.77 -7.09 -14.80
C ALA A 8 -7.34 -7.48 -15.22
N PRO A 9 -6.43 -7.71 -14.26
CA PRO A 9 -5.04 -8.02 -14.58
C PRO A 9 -4.99 -9.18 -15.58
N ASP A 10 -4.15 -9.03 -16.61
CA ASP A 10 -3.96 -10.07 -17.62
C ASP A 10 -3.34 -11.30 -16.95
N TRP A 11 -4.20 -12.22 -16.52
CA TRP A 11 -3.84 -13.40 -15.75
C TRP A 11 -2.89 -14.33 -16.53
N ARG A 12 -2.84 -14.20 -17.86
CA ARG A 12 -1.95 -14.97 -18.74
C ARG A 12 -0.51 -14.51 -18.66
N ARG A 13 -0.25 -13.28 -18.22
CA ARG A 13 1.11 -12.72 -18.09
C ARG A 13 1.60 -12.82 -16.66
N ALA A 14 2.62 -13.64 -16.43
CA ALA A 14 3.26 -13.78 -15.12
C ALA A 14 3.90 -12.46 -14.65
N GLU A 15 4.30 -11.61 -15.60
CA GLU A 15 4.90 -10.29 -15.38
C GLU A 15 3.96 -9.34 -14.62
N THR A 16 2.64 -9.50 -14.81
CA THR A 16 1.60 -8.72 -14.14
C THR A 16 1.71 -8.85 -12.62
N TYR A 17 2.07 -10.04 -12.12
CA TYR A 17 2.14 -10.34 -10.69
C TYR A 17 3.55 -10.21 -10.13
N ARG A 18 4.59 -10.13 -10.97
CA ARG A 18 5.99 -10.10 -10.53
C ARG A 18 6.30 -9.01 -9.47
N PRO A 19 5.75 -7.79 -9.54
CA PRO A 19 5.96 -6.78 -8.50
C PRO A 19 5.51 -7.23 -7.09
N MET A 20 4.54 -8.15 -7.01
CA MET A 20 3.99 -8.64 -5.75
C MET A 20 4.94 -9.57 -4.98
N LEU A 21 5.94 -10.16 -5.64
CA LEU A 21 6.89 -11.07 -4.97
C LEU A 21 7.68 -10.39 -3.84
N GLY A 22 7.96 -9.09 -3.99
CA GLY A 22 8.60 -8.27 -2.96
C GLY A 22 7.60 -7.51 -2.07
N ALA A 23 6.30 -7.67 -2.30
CA ALA A 23 5.29 -6.93 -1.57
C ALA A 23 5.10 -7.47 -0.15
N GLU A 24 4.82 -6.55 0.76
CA GLU A 24 4.58 -6.84 2.17
C GLU A 24 3.20 -7.49 2.37
N PRO A 25 2.98 -8.17 3.52
CA PRO A 25 1.70 -8.81 3.82
C PRO A 25 0.49 -7.88 3.73
N ALA A 26 0.65 -6.59 4.04
CA ALA A 26 -0.39 -5.57 3.91
C ALA A 26 -0.93 -5.44 2.47
N VAL A 27 -0.04 -5.48 1.48
CA VAL A 27 -0.41 -5.37 0.07
C VAL A 27 -1.06 -6.67 -0.40
N TRP A 28 -0.53 -7.83 0.02
CA TRP A 28 -1.17 -9.12 -0.25
C TRP A 28 -2.59 -9.19 0.33
N ALA A 29 -2.78 -8.71 1.56
CA ALA A 29 -4.09 -8.67 2.19
C ALA A 29 -5.09 -7.86 1.36
N TRP A 30 -4.67 -6.69 0.87
CA TRP A 30 -5.48 -5.85 0.00
C TRP A 30 -5.84 -6.54 -1.32
N GLU A 31 -4.86 -7.16 -1.99
CA GLU A 31 -5.09 -7.84 -3.27
C GLU A 31 -6.13 -8.97 -3.17
N PHE A 32 -6.11 -9.75 -2.09
CA PHE A 32 -7.14 -10.76 -1.86
C PHE A 32 -8.47 -10.12 -1.45
N ALA A 33 -8.46 -9.10 -0.58
CA ALA A 33 -9.68 -8.47 -0.08
C ALA A 33 -10.47 -7.75 -1.18
N ARG A 34 -9.78 -7.00 -2.07
CA ARG A 34 -10.44 -6.26 -3.17
C ARG A 34 -11.10 -7.20 -4.19
N ARG A 35 -10.56 -8.40 -4.39
CA ARG A 35 -11.21 -9.44 -5.21
C ARG A 35 -12.46 -10.00 -4.53
N GLY A 36 -12.48 -10.03 -3.20
CA GLY A 36 -13.67 -10.38 -2.43
C GLY A 36 -14.80 -9.36 -2.61
N LEU A 37 -14.46 -8.06 -2.64
CA LEU A 37 -15.42 -6.99 -2.94
C LEU A 37 -16.03 -7.17 -4.33
N VAL A 38 -15.18 -7.36 -5.35
CA VAL A 38 -15.63 -7.58 -6.74
C VAL A 38 -16.51 -8.83 -6.85
N ASN A 39 -16.19 -9.91 -6.13
CA ASN A 39 -17.02 -11.12 -6.13
C ASN A 39 -18.41 -10.89 -5.52
N ASN A 40 -18.54 -9.93 -4.61
CA ASN A 40 -19.80 -9.54 -4.00
C ASN A 40 -20.52 -8.40 -4.75
N GLY A 41 -20.04 -8.03 -5.94
CA GLY A 41 -20.63 -6.95 -6.75
C GLY A 41 -20.34 -5.54 -6.21
N LEU A 42 -19.40 -5.39 -5.28
CA LEU A 42 -19.01 -4.11 -4.70
C LEU A 42 -17.82 -3.51 -5.46
N THR A 43 -17.82 -2.18 -5.61
CA THR A 43 -16.71 -1.47 -6.25
C THR A 43 -15.55 -1.31 -5.26
N ALA A 44 -14.32 -1.29 -5.79
CA ALA A 44 -13.12 -1.02 -5.00
C ALA A 44 -12.87 0.49 -4.77
N ALA A 45 -13.78 1.37 -5.22
CA ALA A 45 -13.64 2.82 -5.11
C ALA A 45 -13.76 3.29 -3.66
N GLU A 46 -14.69 2.72 -2.89
CA GLU A 46 -14.81 2.95 -1.45
C GLU A 46 -14.95 1.61 -0.70
N PRO A 47 -13.83 0.90 -0.51
CA PRO A 47 -13.86 -0.43 0.07
C PRO A 47 -14.26 -0.36 1.56
N ASN A 48 -15.46 -0.81 1.89
CA ASN A 48 -15.88 -0.99 3.28
C ASN A 48 -15.38 -2.33 3.84
N LEU A 49 -14.05 -2.44 3.96
CA LEU A 49 -13.39 -3.59 4.57
C LEU A 49 -13.09 -3.27 6.03
N PRO A 50 -13.45 -4.15 6.98
CA PRO A 50 -13.05 -3.97 8.38
C PRO A 50 -11.53 -3.80 8.45
N GLY A 51 -11.03 -2.98 9.37
CA GLY A 51 -9.61 -2.70 9.51
C GLY A 51 -8.90 -2.02 8.32
N LEU A 52 -9.52 -1.81 7.16
CA LEU A 52 -8.89 -1.03 6.08
C LEU A 52 -9.06 0.46 6.41
N CYS A 53 -7.95 1.17 6.57
CA CYS A 53 -7.95 2.60 6.83
C CYS A 53 -7.93 3.37 5.51
N PHE A 54 -7.01 3.00 4.61
CA PHE A 54 -6.78 3.73 3.37
C PHE A 54 -6.24 2.81 2.27
N ALA A 55 -6.66 3.06 1.02
CA ALA A 55 -6.17 2.40 -0.16
C ALA A 55 -6.08 3.39 -1.33
N ASP A 56 -4.91 3.45 -1.97
CA ASP A 56 -4.60 4.36 -3.09
C ASP A 56 -3.62 3.66 -4.05
N PRO A 57 -3.63 3.96 -5.36
CA PRO A 57 -2.68 3.40 -6.34
C PRO A 57 -1.20 3.50 -5.97
N GLY A 58 -0.85 4.39 -5.04
CA GLY A 58 0.52 4.60 -4.57
C GLY A 58 1.19 5.78 -5.25
N PRO A 59 2.46 6.06 -4.91
CA PRO A 59 3.18 7.19 -5.47
C PRO A 59 3.54 6.96 -6.94
N ALA A 60 3.65 8.06 -7.70
CA ALA A 60 3.94 8.04 -9.12
C ALA A 60 5.21 7.24 -9.44
N GLY A 61 5.15 6.44 -10.51
CA GLY A 61 6.25 5.59 -10.96
C GLY A 61 6.49 4.32 -10.13
N GLN A 62 5.76 4.11 -9.03
CA GLN A 62 5.80 2.87 -8.26
C GLN A 62 4.64 1.95 -8.61
N ARG A 63 4.88 0.63 -8.52
CA ARG A 63 3.89 -0.41 -8.93
C ARG A 63 3.06 -0.98 -7.78
N LEU A 64 3.41 -0.67 -6.53
CA LEU A 64 2.72 -1.20 -5.35
C LEU A 64 1.79 -0.13 -4.77
N PRO A 65 0.53 -0.50 -4.45
CA PRO A 65 -0.42 0.44 -3.89
C PRO A 65 -0.04 0.89 -2.47
N ALA A 66 -0.51 2.07 -2.11
CA ALA A 66 -0.40 2.60 -0.76
C ALA A 66 -1.59 2.12 0.07
N ILE A 67 -1.34 1.10 0.89
CA ILE A 67 -2.34 0.46 1.74
C ILE A 67 -1.98 0.66 3.21
N LEU A 68 -2.96 1.14 3.98
CA LEU A 68 -2.88 1.31 5.43
C LEU A 68 -4.00 0.51 6.10
N TRP A 69 -3.61 -0.38 7.02
CA TRP A 69 -4.53 -1.18 7.83
C TRP A 69 -4.56 -0.70 9.28
N ARG A 70 -5.59 -1.08 10.03
CA ARG A 70 -5.71 -0.91 11.48
C ARG A 70 -6.33 -2.17 12.10
N PRO A 71 -5.66 -2.83 13.07
CA PRO A 71 -4.25 -2.67 13.39
C PRO A 71 -3.37 -3.09 12.21
N ASP A 72 -2.25 -2.40 12.02
CA ASP A 72 -1.21 -2.81 11.06
C ASP A 72 -0.08 -3.52 11.82
N PRO A 73 0.18 -4.82 11.57
CA PRO A 73 1.26 -5.55 12.24
C PRO A 73 2.65 -5.06 11.85
N CYS A 74 2.77 -4.32 10.75
CA CYS A 74 4.01 -3.78 10.23
C CYS A 74 4.22 -2.31 10.63
N ALA A 75 3.24 -1.65 11.25
CA ALA A 75 3.39 -0.29 11.74
C ALA A 75 4.04 -0.27 13.13
N ALA A 76 5.08 0.55 13.30
CA ALA A 76 5.51 0.91 14.65
C ALA A 76 4.53 1.91 15.25
N ILE A 77 4.17 1.71 16.52
CA ILE A 77 3.40 2.68 17.28
C ILE A 77 4.38 3.74 17.78
N VAL A 78 4.11 5.00 17.46
CA VAL A 78 4.98 6.13 17.77
C VAL A 78 4.19 7.22 18.47
N LEU A 79 4.81 7.84 19.46
CA LEU A 79 4.39 9.10 20.05
C LEU A 79 5.35 10.17 19.54
N VAL A 80 4.81 11.29 19.05
CA VAL A 80 5.63 12.38 18.53
C VAL A 80 5.51 13.62 19.40
N ARG A 81 6.62 14.32 19.58
CA ARG A 81 6.67 15.60 20.28
C ARG A 81 7.40 16.61 19.43
N ALA A 82 6.98 17.87 19.47
CA ALA A 82 7.69 18.94 18.79
C ALA A 82 9.17 18.94 19.23
N ALA A 83 10.07 18.97 18.25
CA ALA A 83 11.49 19.00 18.51
C ALA A 83 11.89 20.37 19.07
N ARG A 84 12.94 20.38 19.91
CA ARG A 84 13.61 21.64 20.28
C ARG A 84 14.37 22.17 19.08
N ALA A 85 14.61 23.48 19.04
CA ALA A 85 15.47 24.08 18.02
C ALA A 85 16.84 23.36 17.98
N ASN A 86 17.30 22.99 16.79
CA ASN A 86 18.57 22.29 16.53
C ASN A 86 18.71 20.91 17.20
N ALA A 87 17.60 20.25 17.55
CA ALA A 87 17.63 18.87 18.04
C ALA A 87 18.14 17.92 16.94
N SER A 88 19.30 17.30 17.16
CA SER A 88 19.92 16.37 16.20
C SER A 88 19.14 15.07 16.02
N ASP A 89 18.24 14.76 16.95
CA ASP A 89 17.35 13.58 16.91
C ASP A 89 15.98 13.87 16.30
N ALA A 90 15.75 15.10 15.80
CA ALA A 90 14.52 15.49 15.15
C ALA A 90 14.34 14.82 13.78
N LEU A 91 13.12 14.41 13.48
CA LEU A 91 12.66 13.92 12.19
C LEU A 91 11.73 14.96 11.58
N ASP A 92 12.07 15.42 10.37
CA ASP A 92 11.21 16.30 9.58
C ASP A 92 10.74 15.56 8.32
N LEU A 93 9.46 15.21 8.28
CA LEU A 93 8.86 14.53 7.14
C LEU A 93 8.57 15.47 5.97
N ALA A 94 8.35 16.77 6.22
CA ALA A 94 8.08 17.72 5.15
C ALA A 94 9.33 18.00 4.31
N GLY A 95 10.51 17.96 4.95
CA GLY A 95 11.82 18.09 4.29
C GLY A 95 12.33 16.81 3.62
N CYS A 96 11.62 15.68 3.70
CA CYS A 96 12.07 14.42 3.11
C CYS A 96 11.76 14.35 1.60
N ASP A 97 12.76 13.98 0.80
CA ASP A 97 12.62 13.75 -0.65
C ASP A 97 11.90 12.44 -1.02
N LEU A 98 11.36 11.73 -0.03
CA LEU A 98 10.66 10.47 -0.24
C LEU A 98 9.16 10.70 -0.42
N PRO A 99 8.49 9.87 -1.24
CA PRO A 99 7.03 9.81 -1.25
C PRO A 99 6.49 9.41 0.13
N ILE A 100 5.75 10.32 0.76
CA ILE A 100 5.15 10.15 2.08
C ILE A 100 3.64 10.41 1.97
N LEU A 101 2.87 9.58 2.66
CA LEU A 101 1.44 9.72 2.86
C LEU A 101 1.17 9.75 4.36
N VAL A 102 0.41 10.75 4.80
CA VAL A 102 -0.10 10.84 6.17
C VAL A 102 -1.62 10.89 6.09
N VAL A 103 -2.28 9.98 6.80
CA VAL A 103 -3.73 9.86 6.86
C VAL A 103 -4.16 10.09 8.31
N ARG A 104 -4.97 11.12 8.55
CA ARG A 104 -5.60 11.37 9.85
C ARG A 104 -6.97 10.73 9.87
N THR A 105 -7.25 9.98 10.94
CA THR A 105 -8.54 9.33 11.11
C THR A 105 -9.47 10.12 12.04
N GLU A 106 -10.75 9.77 12.09
CA GLU A 106 -11.73 10.40 12.99
C GLU A 106 -11.44 10.15 14.48
N LEU A 107 -10.58 9.16 14.78
CA LEU A 107 -10.09 8.90 16.14
C LEU A 107 -8.91 9.80 16.53
N GLY A 108 -8.44 10.66 15.62
CA GLY A 108 -7.36 11.63 15.86
C GLY A 108 -5.95 11.10 15.65
N ASP A 109 -5.76 9.79 15.51
CA ASP A 109 -4.45 9.20 15.20
C ASP A 109 -4.05 9.41 13.74
N GLN A 110 -2.73 9.42 13.48
CA GLN A 110 -2.18 9.53 12.13
C GLN A 110 -1.52 8.22 11.71
N GLN A 111 -1.86 7.76 10.51
CA GLN A 111 -1.23 6.62 9.86
C GLN A 111 -0.28 7.14 8.78
N VAL A 112 0.99 6.78 8.89
CA VAL A 112 2.07 7.30 8.05
C VAL A 112 2.65 6.18 7.20
N LEU A 113 2.78 6.41 5.90
CA LEU A 113 3.47 5.54 4.96
C LEU A 113 4.60 6.29 4.26
N ILE A 114 5.82 5.79 4.40
CA ILE A 114 7.01 6.33 3.75
C ILE A 114 7.49 5.29 2.73
N CYS A 115 7.68 5.71 1.48
CA CYS A 115 8.08 4.83 0.39
C CYS A 115 9.50 5.16 -0.11
N ASP A 116 10.34 4.15 -0.26
CA ASP A 116 11.67 4.27 -0.89
C ASP A 116 11.86 3.10 -1.88
N GLY A 117 11.49 3.33 -3.14
CA GLY A 117 11.43 2.26 -4.15
C GLY A 117 10.45 1.15 -3.74
N PRO A 118 10.87 -0.11 -3.54
CA PRO A 118 10.01 -1.17 -2.99
C PRO A 118 9.93 -1.18 -1.45
N ARG A 119 10.76 -0.39 -0.76
CA ARG A 119 10.84 -0.34 0.70
C ARG A 119 9.70 0.51 1.23
N ARG A 120 9.15 0.11 2.36
CA ARG A 120 8.07 0.82 3.04
C ARG A 120 8.38 0.89 4.52
N LEU A 121 8.06 2.03 5.13
CA LEU A 121 8.03 2.20 6.57
C LEU A 121 6.63 2.69 6.94
N ARG A 122 6.00 2.03 7.90
CA ARG A 122 4.70 2.42 8.44
C ARG A 122 4.81 2.83 9.89
N LEU A 123 4.13 3.92 10.24
CA LEU A 123 4.03 4.42 11.60
C LEU A 123 2.56 4.65 11.93
N ALA A 124 2.16 4.25 13.12
CA ALA A 124 0.90 4.64 13.74
C ALA A 124 1.22 5.67 14.83
N VAL A 125 0.94 6.94 14.55
CA VAL A 125 1.13 8.05 15.48
C VAL A 125 -0.11 8.18 16.34
N ILE A 126 0.01 7.86 17.63
CA ILE A 126 -1.12 7.84 18.57
C ILE A 126 -1.20 9.09 19.45
N GLU A 127 -0.12 9.86 19.53
CA GLU A 127 -0.03 11.12 20.29
C GLU A 127 0.88 12.10 19.52
N GLY A 128 0.44 13.36 19.44
CA GLY A 128 1.13 14.43 18.71
C GLY A 128 0.75 14.50 17.23
N ASP A 129 1.41 15.42 16.52
CA ASP A 129 1.23 15.61 15.08
C ASP A 129 2.58 15.56 14.36
N ILE A 130 2.75 14.57 13.47
CA ILE A 130 4.00 14.34 12.74
C ILE A 130 4.26 15.36 11.62
N LEU A 131 3.25 16.16 11.25
CA LEU A 131 3.35 17.20 10.24
C LEU A 131 3.54 18.60 10.83
N ASN A 132 3.49 18.75 12.16
CA ASN A 132 3.64 20.04 12.82
C ASN A 132 5.12 20.43 13.02
N GLY A 133 5.87 20.43 11.92
CA GLY A 133 7.31 20.69 11.89
C GLY A 133 8.18 19.49 12.34
N PRO A 134 9.47 19.73 12.62
CA PRO A 134 10.37 18.68 13.09
C PRO A 134 9.91 18.09 14.44
N VAL A 135 9.90 16.77 14.55
CA VAL A 135 9.44 16.05 15.75
C VAL A 135 10.46 15.05 16.26
N THR A 136 10.47 14.80 17.57
CA THR A 136 11.14 13.63 18.14
C THR A 136 10.16 12.47 18.27
N CYS A 137 10.63 11.26 17.99
CA CYS A 137 9.81 10.05 18.00
C CYS A 137 10.14 9.18 19.22
N GLN A 138 9.11 8.78 19.97
CA GLN A 138 9.19 7.75 21.00
C GLN A 138 8.43 6.52 20.53
N LEU A 139 9.10 5.37 20.42
CA LEU A 139 8.44 4.12 20.03
C LEU A 139 7.79 3.48 21.25
N ALA A 140 6.50 3.15 21.13
CA ALA A 140 5.83 2.30 22.10
C ALA A 140 6.30 0.85 21.92
N LEU A 141 6.36 0.11 23.04
CA LEU A 141 6.66 -1.31 22.98
C LEU A 141 5.53 -2.04 22.23
N PRO A 142 5.86 -2.90 21.26
CA PRO A 142 4.84 -3.64 20.54
C PRO A 142 4.21 -4.70 21.44
N GLU A 143 2.97 -5.06 21.14
CA GLU A 143 2.29 -6.22 21.72
C GLU A 143 3.13 -7.51 21.55
N PRO A 144 2.94 -8.53 22.41
CA PRO A 144 3.63 -9.80 22.30
C PRO A 144 3.55 -10.39 20.88
N GLY A 145 4.72 -10.76 20.33
CA GLY A 145 4.85 -11.26 18.94
C GLY A 145 5.16 -10.17 17.90
N GLY A 146 5.09 -8.88 18.25
CA GLY A 146 5.41 -7.76 17.36
C GLY A 146 6.87 -7.27 17.44
N ALA A 147 7.71 -7.85 18.29
CA ALA A 147 9.08 -7.38 18.55
C ALA A 147 9.95 -7.25 17.29
N ALA A 148 9.87 -8.22 16.38
CA ALA A 148 10.65 -8.18 15.13
C ALA A 148 10.24 -7.02 14.22
N ALA A 149 8.94 -6.72 14.12
CA ALA A 149 8.43 -5.59 13.35
C ALA A 149 8.82 -4.26 14.02
N GLY A 150 8.68 -4.16 15.35
CA GLY A 150 9.10 -2.98 16.11
C GLY A 150 10.58 -2.64 15.92
N LEU A 151 11.47 -3.65 16.01
CA LEU A 151 12.90 -3.46 15.78
C LEU A 151 13.23 -3.07 14.33
N ALA A 152 12.55 -3.68 13.35
CA ALA A 152 12.74 -3.33 11.94
C ALA A 152 12.33 -1.88 11.67
N SER A 153 11.21 -1.43 12.23
CA SER A 153 10.73 -0.06 12.13
C SER A 153 11.64 0.94 12.85
N LEU A 154 12.17 0.60 14.03
CA LEU A 154 13.16 1.44 14.72
C LEU A 154 14.41 1.63 13.85
N ARG A 155 14.95 0.54 13.28
CA ARG A 155 16.11 0.60 12.40
C ARG A 155 15.83 1.46 11.16
N ALA A 156 14.63 1.35 10.60
CA ALA A 156 14.22 2.14 9.45
C ALA A 156 14.04 3.63 9.78
N LEU A 157 13.48 3.96 10.95
CA LEU A 157 13.36 5.34 11.45
C LEU A 157 14.73 5.98 11.67
N ILE A 158 15.66 5.27 12.30
CA ILE A 158 17.04 5.76 12.51
C ILE A 158 17.72 6.02 11.17
N ALA A 159 17.67 5.06 10.23
CA ALA A 159 18.26 5.24 8.91
C ALA A 159 17.61 6.38 8.13
N LEU A 160 16.28 6.54 8.21
CA LEU A 160 15.56 7.64 7.59
C LEU A 160 16.03 8.99 8.14
N ARG A 161 16.12 9.14 9.46
CA ARG A 161 16.60 10.37 10.10
C ARG A 161 18.04 10.68 9.70
N ASP A 162 18.92 9.68 9.74
CA ASP A 162 20.36 9.88 9.57
C ASP A 162 20.77 10.06 8.09
N THR A 163 19.99 9.50 7.15
CA THR A 163 20.38 9.43 5.72
C THR A 163 19.32 9.91 4.74
N GLY A 164 18.09 10.19 5.19
CA GLY A 164 16.96 10.51 4.31
C GLY A 164 16.48 9.32 3.47
N ARG A 165 16.91 8.09 3.79
CA ARG A 165 16.63 6.86 3.03
C ARG A 165 16.23 5.72 3.93
N LEU A 166 15.41 4.80 3.41
CA LEU A 166 15.07 3.57 4.13
C LEU A 166 16.19 2.55 3.95
N PRO A 167 16.52 1.74 4.98
CA PRO A 167 17.60 0.78 4.89
C PRO A 167 17.26 -0.28 3.84
N ALA A 168 18.29 -0.85 3.21
CA ALA A 168 18.08 -2.02 2.36
C ALA A 168 17.31 -3.10 3.13
N ALA A 169 16.30 -3.66 2.48
CA ALA A 169 15.45 -4.68 3.07
C ALA A 169 16.34 -5.84 3.54
N THR A 170 16.45 -5.99 4.86
CA THR A 170 17.09 -7.16 5.48
C THR A 170 16.12 -8.33 5.61
N SER A 171 14.82 -8.10 5.35
CA SER A 171 13.84 -9.18 5.36
C SER A 171 13.86 -9.91 4.02
N ARG A 172 14.03 -11.23 4.10
CA ARG A 172 13.76 -12.15 2.98
C ARG A 172 12.30 -11.95 2.56
N PRO A 173 11.96 -12.01 1.25
CA PRO A 173 10.56 -12.04 0.82
C PRO A 173 9.77 -13.04 1.67
N PRO A 174 8.48 -12.80 1.94
CA PRO A 174 7.68 -13.73 2.73
C PRO A 174 7.90 -15.12 2.14
N SER A 175 8.28 -16.11 2.96
CA SER A 175 8.55 -17.48 2.49
C SER A 175 7.37 -18.08 1.70
N ARG A 176 6.17 -17.48 1.85
CA ARG A 176 4.92 -17.84 1.19
C ARG A 176 4.55 -16.96 0.00
N ALA A 177 5.30 -15.90 -0.34
CA ALA A 177 4.95 -14.95 -1.40
C ALA A 177 4.73 -15.63 -2.76
N LYS A 178 5.57 -16.61 -3.12
CA LYS A 178 5.37 -17.41 -4.34
C LYS A 178 4.02 -18.14 -4.32
N ARG A 179 3.67 -18.77 -3.19
CA ARG A 179 2.40 -19.51 -3.07
C ARG A 179 1.20 -18.56 -3.09
N TRP A 180 1.31 -17.38 -2.48
CA TRP A 180 0.27 -16.34 -2.57
C TRP A 180 0.09 -15.85 -4.00
N LEU A 181 1.19 -15.65 -4.73
CA LEU A 181 1.16 -15.29 -6.14
C LEU A 181 0.46 -16.35 -6.99
N GLU A 182 0.88 -17.62 -6.86
CA GLU A 182 0.26 -18.75 -7.56
C GLU A 182 -1.24 -18.86 -7.24
N SER A 183 -1.63 -18.68 -5.97
CA SER A 183 -3.03 -18.67 -5.55
C SER A 183 -3.82 -17.49 -6.13
N LEU A 184 -3.28 -16.29 -6.12
CA LEU A 184 -3.92 -15.09 -6.66
C LEU A 184 -4.11 -15.22 -8.18
N GLN A 185 -3.07 -15.64 -8.90
CA GLN A 185 -3.12 -15.85 -10.34
C GLN A 185 -4.09 -16.97 -10.73
N ALA A 186 -4.13 -18.08 -9.96
CA ALA A 186 -5.12 -19.14 -10.17
C ALA A 186 -6.57 -18.64 -9.98
N HIS A 187 -6.80 -17.77 -9.00
CA HIS A 187 -8.12 -17.17 -8.76
C HIS A 187 -8.53 -16.28 -9.94
N ASP A 188 -7.65 -15.39 -10.39
CA ASP A 188 -7.92 -14.49 -11.53
C ASP A 188 -8.18 -15.28 -12.81
N ALA A 189 -7.38 -16.31 -13.08
CA ALA A 189 -7.58 -17.20 -14.22
C ALA A 189 -8.94 -17.92 -14.16
N ARG A 190 -9.33 -18.45 -13.00
CA ARG A 190 -10.65 -19.09 -12.83
C ARG A 190 -11.79 -18.09 -12.99
N ARG A 191 -11.65 -16.85 -12.49
CA ARG A 191 -12.64 -15.78 -12.69
C ARG A 191 -12.79 -15.39 -14.16
N ALA A 192 -11.73 -15.52 -14.95
CA ALA A 192 -11.75 -15.34 -16.40
C ALA A 192 -12.21 -16.58 -17.18
N GLY A 193 -12.68 -17.64 -16.51
CA GLY A 193 -13.22 -18.85 -17.15
C GLY A 193 -12.18 -19.92 -17.51
N ALA A 194 -10.92 -19.77 -17.10
CA ALA A 194 -9.89 -20.77 -17.37
C ALA A 194 -10.20 -22.11 -16.69
N SER A 195 -9.99 -23.20 -17.43
CA SER A 195 -10.04 -24.56 -16.91
C SER A 195 -8.88 -24.83 -15.95
N GLN A 196 -9.02 -25.84 -15.07
CA GLN A 196 -7.93 -26.24 -14.18
C GLN A 196 -6.66 -26.66 -14.95
N ARG A 197 -6.82 -27.17 -16.19
CA ARG A 197 -5.71 -27.55 -17.06
C ARG A 197 -4.94 -26.34 -17.55
N GLU A 198 -5.66 -25.31 -17.99
CA GLU A 198 -5.05 -24.04 -18.42
C GLU A 198 -4.35 -23.34 -17.25
N ILE A 199 -4.95 -23.36 -16.06
CA ILE A 199 -4.34 -22.85 -14.83
C ILE A 199 -3.06 -23.63 -14.50
N ALA A 200 -3.08 -24.96 -14.58
CA ALA A 200 -1.89 -25.77 -14.35
C ALA A 200 -0.78 -25.44 -15.36
N ALA A 201 -1.13 -25.28 -16.64
CA ALA A 201 -0.17 -25.04 -17.70
C ALA A 201 0.47 -23.65 -17.57
N LEU A 202 -0.31 -22.66 -17.16
CA LEU A 202 0.16 -21.31 -16.84
C LEU A 202 1.16 -21.32 -15.67
N LEU A 203 0.85 -22.04 -14.58
CA LEU A 203 1.63 -21.99 -13.35
C LEU A 203 2.86 -22.91 -13.36
N PHE A 204 2.76 -24.06 -14.05
CA PHE A 204 3.76 -25.13 -13.97
C PHE A 204 4.39 -25.50 -15.32
N GLY A 205 3.94 -24.89 -16.42
CA GLY A 205 4.42 -25.14 -17.78
C GLY A 205 3.60 -26.19 -18.52
N GLN A 206 3.50 -26.01 -19.84
CA GLN A 206 2.74 -26.89 -20.74
C GLN A 206 3.28 -28.31 -20.78
N ASP A 207 4.60 -28.48 -20.84
CA ASP A 207 5.23 -29.80 -21.00
C ASP A 207 4.92 -30.70 -19.80
N ARG A 208 5.07 -30.15 -18.59
CA ARG A 208 4.75 -30.85 -17.35
C ARG A 208 3.28 -31.23 -17.25
N VAL A 209 2.37 -30.38 -17.73
CA VAL A 209 0.94 -30.70 -17.76
C VAL A 209 0.63 -31.78 -18.78
N ARG A 210 1.30 -31.81 -19.94
CA ARG A 210 1.11 -32.89 -20.93
C ARG A 210 1.49 -34.25 -20.36
N GLU A 211 2.57 -34.32 -19.59
CA GLU A 211 3.04 -35.54 -18.93
C GLU A 211 2.13 -35.96 -17.77
N ASP A 212 1.76 -35.03 -16.88
CA ASP A 212 1.12 -35.35 -15.60
C ASP A 212 -0.42 -35.34 -15.66
N TRP A 213 -1.07 -34.62 -16.59
CA TRP A 213 -2.52 -34.34 -16.51
C TRP A 213 -3.41 -35.57 -16.73
N ALA A 214 -2.93 -36.53 -17.52
CA ALA A 214 -3.58 -37.82 -17.75
C ALA A 214 -2.73 -38.99 -17.23
N GLY A 215 -1.70 -38.69 -16.43
CA GLY A 215 -0.83 -39.70 -15.83
C GLY A 215 -1.53 -40.50 -14.73
N ARG A 216 -0.79 -41.43 -14.11
CA ARG A 216 -1.29 -42.32 -13.04
C ARG A 216 -1.64 -41.61 -11.73
N SER A 217 -1.44 -40.28 -11.62
CA SER A 217 -1.61 -39.53 -10.38
C SER A 217 -2.44 -38.25 -10.57
N ASP A 218 -3.39 -38.03 -9.66
CA ASP A 218 -4.16 -36.78 -9.57
C ASP A 218 -3.39 -35.60 -8.95
N TYR A 219 -2.08 -35.75 -8.74
CA TYR A 219 -1.24 -34.76 -8.05
C TYR A 219 -1.39 -33.34 -8.61
N MET A 220 -1.35 -33.17 -9.95
CA MET A 220 -1.43 -31.85 -10.57
C MET A 220 -2.79 -31.18 -10.35
N ARG A 221 -3.88 -31.94 -10.51
CA ARG A 221 -5.25 -31.47 -10.25
C ARG A 221 -5.42 -31.10 -8.78
N MET A 222 -4.96 -31.96 -7.86
CA MET A 222 -4.99 -31.69 -6.43
C MET A 222 -4.18 -30.44 -6.06
N ARG A 223 -3.05 -30.20 -6.72
CA ARG A 223 -2.22 -29.01 -6.48
C ARG A 223 -2.95 -27.73 -6.90
N VAL A 224 -3.53 -27.69 -8.10
CA VAL A 224 -4.37 -26.56 -8.56
C VAL A 224 -5.57 -26.36 -7.62
N HIS A 225 -6.25 -27.44 -7.24
CA HIS A 225 -7.37 -27.38 -6.32
C HIS A 225 -6.99 -26.77 -4.96
N ARG A 226 -5.82 -27.14 -4.41
CA ARG A 226 -5.30 -26.54 -3.17
C ARG A 226 -4.96 -25.07 -3.31
N LEU A 227 -4.44 -24.62 -4.46
CA LEU A 227 -4.17 -23.21 -4.75
C LEU A 227 -5.46 -22.40 -4.80
N LEU A 228 -6.48 -22.92 -5.50
CA LEU A 228 -7.81 -22.31 -5.59
C LEU A 228 -8.48 -22.24 -4.23
N ARG A 229 -8.50 -23.33 -3.45
CA ARG A 229 -9.05 -23.33 -2.09
C ARG A 229 -8.34 -22.33 -1.17
N THR A 230 -7.01 -22.18 -1.33
CA THR A 230 -6.24 -21.18 -0.58
C THR A 230 -6.67 -19.77 -0.96
N ALA A 231 -6.82 -19.49 -2.25
CA ALA A 231 -7.27 -18.19 -2.74
C ALA A 231 -8.69 -17.87 -2.27
N ASP A 232 -9.62 -18.82 -2.40
CA ASP A 232 -11.02 -18.66 -1.98
C ASP A 232 -11.13 -18.32 -0.50
N ARG A 233 -10.37 -19.02 0.34
CA ARG A 233 -10.30 -18.70 1.77
C ARG A 233 -9.80 -17.29 2.03
N LEU A 234 -8.74 -16.85 1.33
CA LEU A 234 -8.16 -15.51 1.53
C LEU A 234 -9.11 -14.41 1.03
N VAL A 235 -9.74 -14.61 -0.12
CA VAL A 235 -10.73 -13.72 -0.73
C VAL A 235 -11.98 -13.58 0.14
N ALA A 236 -12.46 -14.68 0.74
CA ALA A 236 -13.62 -14.69 1.63
C ALA A 236 -13.36 -14.12 3.05
N GLY A 237 -12.35 -13.28 3.22
CA GLY A 237 -12.01 -12.65 4.51
C GLY A 237 -10.81 -13.25 5.24
N GLY A 238 -10.26 -14.37 4.76
CA GLY A 238 -9.06 -14.98 5.33
C GLY A 238 -7.78 -14.16 5.15
N TYR A 239 -7.81 -13.12 4.31
CA TYR A 239 -6.71 -12.16 4.14
C TYR A 239 -6.22 -11.54 5.46
N ARG A 240 -7.09 -11.46 6.48
CA ARG A 240 -6.76 -10.99 7.84
C ARG A 240 -5.64 -11.79 8.50
N SER A 241 -5.53 -13.08 8.18
CA SER A 241 -4.44 -13.94 8.67
C SER A 241 -3.07 -13.52 8.15
N LEU A 242 -3.01 -12.82 7.00
CA LEU A 242 -1.78 -12.26 6.46
C LEU A 242 -1.28 -11.07 7.29
N LEU A 243 -2.18 -10.43 8.05
CA LEU A 243 -1.90 -9.32 8.94
C LEU A 243 -1.60 -9.79 10.38
N GLY A 244 -1.37 -11.08 10.59
CA GLY A 244 -1.02 -11.64 11.91
C GLY A 244 -2.20 -11.78 12.88
N THR A 245 -3.43 -11.42 12.48
CA THR A 245 -4.60 -11.45 13.36
C THR A 245 -5.60 -12.51 12.90
N SER A 246 -5.47 -13.74 13.43
CA SER A 246 -6.45 -14.82 13.16
C SER A 246 -7.55 -14.94 14.23
N ALA A 247 -7.44 -14.23 15.36
CA ALA A 247 -8.22 -14.55 16.57
C ALA A 247 -8.82 -13.36 17.35
N LYS A 248 -8.68 -12.11 16.88
CA LYS A 248 -9.24 -10.92 17.57
C LYS A 248 -10.43 -10.35 16.78
N PRO A 249 -11.52 -9.89 17.41
CA PRO A 249 -12.52 -9.09 16.71
C PRO A 249 -11.79 -7.90 16.08
N TRP A 250 -11.93 -7.78 14.77
CA TRP A 250 -11.22 -6.77 14.00
C TRP A 250 -11.95 -5.44 14.16
N PRO A 251 -11.23 -4.33 14.35
CA PRO A 251 -11.88 -3.06 14.59
C PRO A 251 -12.73 -2.66 13.38
N PRO A 252 -13.81 -1.89 13.62
CA PRO A 252 -14.59 -1.34 12.53
C PRO A 252 -13.69 -0.48 11.62
N ARG A 253 -14.15 -0.25 10.40
CA ARG A 253 -13.54 0.75 9.53
C ARG A 253 -13.61 2.11 10.24
N VAL A 254 -12.52 2.87 10.15
CA VAL A 254 -12.42 4.21 10.69
C VAL A 254 -12.41 5.17 9.51
N ASN A 255 -13.16 6.26 9.61
CA ASN A 255 -13.18 7.26 8.55
C ASN A 255 -11.89 8.07 8.51
N VAL A 256 -11.44 8.36 7.30
CA VAL A 256 -10.33 9.28 7.04
C VAL A 256 -10.89 10.68 6.98
N VAL A 257 -10.34 11.57 7.81
CA VAL A 257 -10.76 12.98 7.88
C VAL A 257 -9.86 13.86 7.04
N GLU A 258 -8.56 13.53 7.00
CA GLU A 258 -7.58 14.34 6.29
C GLU A 258 -6.50 13.42 5.68
N THR A 259 -6.01 13.82 4.51
CA THR A 259 -4.91 13.14 3.84
C THR A 259 -3.90 14.17 3.35
N TRP A 260 -2.64 13.99 3.72
CA TRP A 260 -1.52 14.77 3.25
C TRP A 260 -0.55 13.87 2.48
N ARG A 261 0.04 14.41 1.41
CA ARG A 261 1.03 13.72 0.56
C ARG A 261 2.23 14.65 0.33
N SER A 262 3.45 14.11 0.40
CA SER A 262 4.65 14.88 0.05
C SER A 262 4.70 15.19 -1.45
N ALA A 263 5.47 16.21 -1.85
CA ALA A 263 5.63 16.57 -3.26
C ALA A 263 6.17 15.39 -4.10
N ALA A 264 7.09 14.61 -3.54
CA ALA A 264 7.64 13.41 -4.17
C ALA A 264 6.58 12.32 -4.48
N TRP A 265 5.40 12.36 -3.84
CA TRP A 265 4.31 11.43 -4.11
C TRP A 265 3.79 11.49 -5.54
N PHE A 266 3.73 12.69 -6.12
CA PHE A 266 3.12 12.91 -7.44
C PHE A 266 4.13 12.80 -8.59
N GLY A 267 5.42 12.63 -8.29
CA GLY A 267 6.50 12.62 -9.29
C GLY A 267 6.82 14.01 -9.86
N GLN A 268 7.92 14.11 -10.60
CA GLN A 268 8.46 15.38 -11.11
C GLN A 268 7.50 16.13 -12.06
N CYS A 269 6.56 15.43 -12.71
CA CYS A 269 5.62 16.05 -13.65
C CYS A 269 4.53 16.89 -12.98
N ALA A 270 4.14 16.60 -11.73
CA ALA A 270 3.08 17.37 -11.06
C ALA A 270 3.58 18.71 -10.50
N VAL A 271 4.88 18.81 -10.20
CA VAL A 271 5.51 20.06 -9.73
C VAL A 271 5.48 21.12 -10.83
N LEU A 272 5.60 20.74 -12.11
CA LEU A 272 5.49 21.66 -13.24
C LEU A 272 4.07 22.19 -13.43
N THR A 273 3.03 21.39 -13.17
CA THR A 273 1.64 21.86 -13.26
C THR A 273 1.27 22.80 -12.12
N ALA A 274 1.80 22.56 -10.91
CA ALA A 274 1.64 23.49 -9.78
C ALA A 274 2.38 24.82 -10.02
N MET A 275 3.61 24.77 -10.57
CA MET A 275 4.36 25.97 -10.95
C MET A 275 3.70 26.72 -12.11
N ALA A 276 3.14 26.03 -13.10
CA ALA A 276 2.39 26.66 -14.20
C ALA A 276 1.08 27.29 -13.72
N GLY A 277 0.39 26.69 -12.74
CA GLY A 277 -0.80 27.26 -12.10
C GLY A 277 -0.49 28.54 -11.31
N ILE A 278 0.61 28.55 -10.55
CA ILE A 278 1.08 29.74 -9.82
C ILE A 278 1.54 30.84 -10.80
N PHE A 279 2.17 30.48 -11.93
CA PHE A 279 2.57 31.44 -12.96
C PHE A 279 1.37 32.05 -13.71
N LEU A 280 0.31 31.27 -13.94
CA LEU A 280 -0.92 31.78 -14.57
C LEU A 280 -1.70 32.72 -13.64
N GLU A 281 -1.77 32.43 -12.33
CA GLU A 281 -2.40 33.31 -11.36
C GLU A 281 -1.62 34.62 -11.17
N MET A 282 -0.29 34.59 -11.15
CA MET A 282 0.52 35.82 -11.13
C MET A 282 0.34 36.66 -12.40
N LEU A 283 0.24 36.03 -13.58
CA LEU A 283 -0.04 36.75 -14.83
C LEU A 283 -1.46 37.35 -14.85
N TRP A 284 -2.44 36.70 -14.22
CA TRP A 284 -3.80 37.24 -14.07
C TRP A 284 -3.85 38.43 -13.11
N LEU A 285 -3.14 38.36 -11.98
CA LEU A 285 -2.98 39.47 -11.03
C LEU A 285 -2.24 40.66 -11.65
N CYS A 286 -1.20 40.42 -12.47
CA CYS A 286 -0.50 41.48 -13.21
C CYS A 286 -1.35 42.10 -14.33
N ALA A 287 -2.23 41.33 -14.99
CA ALA A 287 -3.14 41.84 -15.99
C ALA A 287 -4.30 42.67 -15.38
N GLY A 288 -4.74 42.33 -14.16
CA GLY A 288 -5.77 43.09 -13.43
C GLY A 288 -5.33 44.47 -12.91
N LEU A 289 -4.02 44.67 -12.70
CA LEU A 289 -3.45 45.95 -12.24
C LEU A 289 -3.25 47.00 -13.35
N LEU A 290 -3.46 46.64 -14.63
CA LEU A 290 -3.33 47.55 -15.78
C LEU A 290 -4.66 48.14 -16.25
N HIS A 291 -5.77 47.83 -15.57
CA HIS A 291 -7.11 48.29 -15.96
C HIS A 291 -7.82 49.02 -14.79
N GLU A 292 -7.21 50.08 -14.28
CA GLU A 292 -7.98 51.11 -13.58
C GLU A 292 -8.57 52.09 -14.61
N PRO A 293 -9.91 52.23 -14.69
CA PRO A 293 -10.50 53.32 -15.46
C PRO A 293 -10.41 54.60 -14.63
N CYS A 294 -9.53 55.52 -15.04
CA CYS A 294 -9.65 56.91 -14.64
C CYS A 294 -10.99 57.46 -15.18
N GLY A 295 -11.90 57.84 -14.29
CA GLY A 295 -13.19 58.41 -14.66
C GLY A 295 -13.64 59.46 -13.65
N PHE A 296 -13.33 60.72 -13.97
CA PHE A 296 -13.84 61.94 -13.33
C PHE A 296 -15.38 61.99 -13.30
N ALA A 297 -15.95 62.39 -12.15
CA ALA A 297 -16.86 63.53 -11.96
C ALA A 297 -17.34 63.57 -10.50
#